data_AF-A0A8D2DAQ3-F1
#
_entry.id   AF-A0A8D2DAQ3-F1
#
_cell.length_a   1.000
_cell.length_b   1.000
_cell.length_c   1.000
_cell.angle_alpha   90.00
_cell.angle_beta   90.00
_cell.angle_gamma   90.00
#
_symmetry.space_group_name_H-M   'P 1'
#
loop_
_entity.id
_entity.type
_entity.pdbx_description
1 polymer ?
#
loop_
_entity_poly.entity_id
_entity_poly.type
_entity_poly.pdbx_seq_one_letter_code
_entity_poly.pdbx_strand_id
1 'polypeptide(L)' 'MSEVEILFIQVNPFAFVSHFFGGLWALIQAKYSTIEFAFLGYAIVCFNQYFKMKPEVTALEVSE' A
#
# COMPACT_ATOMS: atom_id res chain seq x y z
N MET A 1 -26.84 1.33 1.85
CA MET A 1 -25.58 1.88 1.30
C MET A 1 -25.79 2.18 -0.16
N SER A 2 -25.17 3.25 -0.65
CA SER A 2 -25.09 3.53 -2.08
C SER A 2 -24.11 2.56 -2.76
N GLU A 3 -24.27 2.34 -4.06
CA GLU A 3 -23.36 1.52 -4.87
C GLU A 3 -21.90 2.03 -4.80
N VAL A 4 -21.73 3.35 -4.66
CA VAL A 4 -20.42 4.01 -4.51
C VAL A 4 -19.72 3.61 -3.20
N GLU A 5 -20.47 3.50 -2.10
CA GLU A 5 -19.90 3.08 -0.80
C GLU A 5 -19.46 1.61 -0.84
N ILE A 6 -20.23 0.74 -1.48
CA ILE A 6 -19.89 -0.68 -1.64
C ILE A 6 -18.60 -0.82 -2.45
N LEU A 7 -18.52 -0.11 -3.58
CA LEU A 7 -17.33 -0.11 -4.43
C LEU A 7 -16.11 0.41 -3.66
N PHE A 8 -16.26 1.48 -2.86
CA PHE A 8 -15.20 2.02 -2.03
C PHE A 8 -14.66 0.99 -1.04
N ILE A 9 -15.53 0.28 -0.31
CA ILE A 9 -15.11 -0.76 0.66
C ILE A 9 -14.37 -1.90 -0.04
N GLN A 10 -14.80 -2.30 -1.24
CA GLN A 10 -14.18 -3.39 -2.01
C GLN A 10 -12.81 -3.02 -2.59
N VAL A 11 -12.64 -1.79 -3.10
CA VAL A 11 -11.41 -1.38 -3.79
C VAL A 11 -10.34 -0.85 -2.83
N ASN A 12 -10.75 -0.32 -1.67
CA ASN A 12 -9.86 0.24 -0.67
C ASN A 12 -8.70 -0.72 -0.32
N PRO A 13 -8.91 -2.03 -0.05
CA PRO A 13 -7.83 -3.00 0.14
C PRO A 13 -6.70 -3.00 -0.91
N PHE A 14 -7.02 -2.80 -2.19
CA PHE A 14 -6.04 -2.84 -3.29
C PHE A 14 -5.11 -1.62 -3.32
N ALA A 15 -5.57 -0.46 -2.82
CA ALA A 15 -4.71 0.71 -2.67
C ALA A 15 -3.52 0.43 -1.73
N PHE A 16 -3.71 -0.43 -0.72
CA PHE A 16 -2.66 -0.76 0.26
C PHE A 16 -1.71 -1.83 -0.24
N VAL A 17 -2.21 -2.80 -1.02
CA VAL A 17 -1.37 -3.80 -1.70
C VAL A 17 -0.36 -3.10 -2.64
N SER A 18 -0.77 -2.01 -3.28
CA SER A 18 0.10 -1.18 -4.13
C SER A 18 1.31 -0.61 -3.35
N HIS A 19 1.11 -0.13 -2.13
CA HIS A 19 2.20 0.39 -1.29
C HIS A 19 3.19 -0.70 -0.86
N PHE A 20 2.72 -1.91 -0.58
CA PHE A 20 3.61 -3.04 -0.27
C PHE A 20 4.50 -3.41 -1.46
N PHE A 21 3.92 -3.52 -2.66
CA PHE A 21 4.70 -3.78 -3.87
C PHE A 21 5.65 -2.64 -4.22
N GLY A 22 5.24 -1.38 -4.00
CA GLY A 22 6.10 -0.22 -4.16
C GLY A 22 7.33 -0.25 -3.24
N GLY A 23 7.15 -0.64 -1.98
CA GLY A 23 8.24 -0.81 -1.02
C GLY A 23 9.20 -1.95 -1.40
N LEU A 24 8.66 -3.09 -1.84
CA LEU A 24 9.47 -4.23 -2.28
C LEU A 24 10.27 -3.91 -3.55
N TRP A 25 9.65 -3.27 -4.54
CA TRP A 25 10.33 -2.81 -5.75
C TRP A 25 11.48 -1.87 -5.40
N ALA A 26 11.25 -0.94 -4.47
CA ALA A 26 12.25 0.02 -4.03
C ALA A 26 13.43 -0.64 -3.32
N LEU A 27 13.21 -1.66 -2.48
CA LEU A 27 14.30 -2.43 -1.86
C LEU A 27 15.18 -3.13 -2.88
N ILE A 28 14.57 -3.72 -3.93
CA ILE A 28 15.32 -4.35 -5.01
C ILE A 28 16.13 -3.29 -5.76
N GLN A 29 15.53 -2.15 -6.10
CA GLN A 29 16.21 -1.06 -6.79
C GLN A 29 17.35 -0.45 -5.95
N ALA A 30 17.22 -0.36 -4.62
CA ALA A 30 18.28 0.11 -3.74
C ALA A 30 19.58 -0.71 -3.86
N LYS A 31 19.48 -1.98 -4.27
CA LYS A 31 20.63 -2.87 -4.46
C LYS A 31 21.15 -2.91 -5.90
N TYR A 32 20.26 -2.76 -6.89
CA TYR A 32 20.59 -3.06 -8.29
C TYR A 32 20.49 -1.87 -9.25
N SER A 33 19.84 -0.78 -8.85
CA SER A 33 19.64 0.38 -9.72
C SER A 33 20.90 1.22 -9.84
N THR A 34 21.11 1.78 -11.02
CA THR A 34 22.14 2.80 -11.29
C THR A 34 21.57 4.22 -11.25
N ILE A 35 20.26 4.35 -10.97
CA ILE A 35 19.56 5.63 -10.91
C ILE A 35 19.90 6.34 -9.58
N GLU A 36 20.23 7.64 -9.65
CA GLU A 36 20.42 8.48 -8.46
C GLU A 36 19.07 8.81 -7.80
N PHE A 37 18.59 7.88 -6.99
CA PHE A 37 17.35 8.04 -6.24
C PHE A 37 17.47 7.38 -4.85
N ALA A 38 16.81 7.97 -3.86
CA ALA A 38 16.81 7.48 -2.48
C ALA A 38 15.85 6.30 -2.28
N PHE A 39 16.13 5.18 -2.95
CA PHE A 39 15.28 3.99 -2.95
C PHE A 39 14.97 3.44 -1.55
N LEU A 40 15.96 3.43 -0.65
CA LEU A 40 15.77 2.97 0.73
C LEU A 40 14.78 3.87 1.49
N GLY A 41 14.88 5.19 1.32
CA GLY A 41 13.96 6.16 1.92
C GLY A 41 12.53 5.99 1.39
N TYR A 42 12.40 5.80 0.07
CA TYR A 42 11.12 5.52 -0.56
C TYR A 42 10.51 4.20 -0.07
N ALA A 43 11.31 3.14 0.08
CA ALA A 43 10.86 1.86 0.63
C ALA A 43 10.28 2.02 2.05
N ILE A 44 10.96 2.77 2.92
CA ILE A 44 10.52 3.04 4.30
C ILE A 44 9.16 3.75 4.29
N VAL A 45 8.98 4.78 3.45
CA VAL A 45 7.71 5.51 3.34
C VAL A 45 6.58 4.57 2.89
N CYS A 46 6.82 3.76 1.86
CA CYS A 46 5.85 2.79 1.35
C CYS A 46 5.42 1.76 2.41
N PHE A 47 6.38 1.18 3.15
CA PHE A 47 6.06 0.20 4.19
C PHE A 47 5.38 0.84 5.40
N ASN A 48 5.81 2.03 5.83
CA ASN A 48 5.14 2.73 6.93
C ASN A 48 3.67 3.02 6.59
N GLN A 49 3.38 3.41 5.35
CA GLN A 49 2.02 3.64 4.89
C GLN A 49 1.20 2.34 4.89
N TYR A 50 1.77 1.25 4.39
CA TYR A 50 1.15 -0.08 4.45
C TYR A 50 0.82 -0.51 5.88
N PHE A 51 1.79 -0.46 6.80
CA PHE A 51 1.60 -0.90 8.18
C PHE A 51 0.65 0.00 8.98
N LYS A 52 0.64 1.31 8.69
CA LYS A 52 -0.31 2.26 9.31
C LYS A 52 -1.75 1.97 8.89
N MET A 53 -1.97 1.62 7.63
CA MET A 53 -3.32 1.42 7.08
C MET A 53 -3.84 0.00 7.29
N LYS A 54 -2.97 -1.00 7.49
CA LYS A 54 -3.34 -2.39 7.78
C LYS A 54 -4.48 -2.55 8.82
N PRO A 55 -4.47 -1.87 9.99
CA PRO A 55 -5.58 -1.96 10.95
C PRO A 55 -6.90 -1.33 10.48
N GLU A 56 -6.87 -0.28 9.66
CA GLU A 56 -8.07 0.42 9.15
C GLU A 56 -8.82 -0.41 8.11
N VAL A 57 -8.11 -1.26 7.37
CA VAL A 57 -8.67 -2.11 6.30
C VAL A 57 -9.27 -3.39 6.84
N THR A 58 -8.66 -3.99 7.87
CA THR A 58 -9.22 -5.16 8.54
C THR A 58 -10.45 -4.84 9.39
N ALA A 59 -10.76 -3.56 9.63
CA ALA A 59 -11.91 -3.13 10.39
C ALA A 59 -13.18 -2.90 9.54
N LEU A 60 -13.03 -2.80 8.20
CA LEU A 60 -14.13 -2.61 7.27
C LEU A 60 -14.54 -3.97 6.67
N GLU A 61 -15.17 -4.80 7.48
CA GLU A 61 -15.87 -5.98 6.98
C GLU A 61 -17.28 -5.56 6.52
N VAL A 62 -17.64 -5.94 5.29
CA VAL A 62 -19.03 -5.84 4.84
C VAL A 62 -19.83 -6.84 5.66
N SER A 63 -20.60 -6.34 6.64
CA SER A 63 -21.68 -7.14 7.23
C SER A 63 -22.78 -7.29 6.17
N GLU A 64 -23.26 -8.53 6.00
CA GLU A 64 -24.20 -9.00 4.95
C GLU A 64 -25.34 -8.02 4.58
#